data_AF-A0A8X6GZH7-F1
#
_entry.id   AF-A0A8X6GZH7-F1
#
_cell.length_a   1.000
_cell.length_b   1.000
_cell.length_c   1.000
_cell.angle_alpha   90.00
_cell.angle_beta   90.00
_cell.angle_gamma   90.00
#
_symmetry.space_group_name_H-M   'P 1'
#
loop_
_entity.id
_entity.type
_entity.pdbx_description
1 polymer ?
#
loop_
_entity_poly.entity_id
_entity_poly.type
_entity_poly.pdbx_seq_one_letter_code
_entity_poly.pdbx_strand_id
1 'polypeptide(L)'
;MKFLIIWGIICFLSCVKGDTPANCTYEDIEGEWVFSEGERESTSSIDCSNFTGPIANTFKISLRFPNVAFDSDGNKGFWTIVYNQGFEIVINYRKYFAFSYYEKNSKGNFTSRCDRILPGWSHDVLGKNWACYNGHKSESSYPSQHSHTQTHKSRKLLFEKLAHPINTVQRSWTATMYPNLLNVSLDALIKRAGGLKSRISRPPLTAPVHRDIKRIASQLPVEFDWRNVKGVNYVSPVKNQGECGSCYAFSSLAMLESRLRIMTNNTLKVNLSPQDIVSCSKYSQATLSLTDSSDNTRQGHQIQYHQNLLIISFLLRLRLPTQQQQLFRQSAFPLLFKVN
;
A
#
# COMPACT_ATOMS: atom_id res chain seq x y z
N MET A 1 -31.08 49.52 11.92
CA MET A 1 -29.84 48.83 11.51
C MET A 1 -30.14 47.37 11.22
N LYS A 2 -29.81 46.86 10.03
CA LYS A 2 -29.84 45.41 9.74
C LYS A 2 -28.41 44.87 9.85
N PHE A 3 -28.16 43.94 10.78
CA PHE A 3 -26.88 43.24 10.84
C PHE A 3 -26.90 42.08 9.83
N LEU A 4 -25.99 42.11 8.85
CA LEU A 4 -25.69 40.93 8.03
C LEU A 4 -24.80 39.98 8.84
N ILE A 5 -25.26 38.75 9.06
CA ILE A 5 -24.42 37.66 9.56
C ILE A 5 -23.80 36.98 8.34
N ILE A 6 -22.52 37.25 8.08
CA ILE A 6 -21.74 36.56 7.05
C ILE A 6 -21.28 35.21 7.60
N TRP A 7 -21.95 34.13 7.21
CA TRP A 7 -21.42 32.78 7.42
C TRP A 7 -20.25 32.52 6.46
N GLY A 8 -19.03 32.80 6.94
CA GLY A 8 -17.81 32.41 6.25
C GLY A 8 -17.63 30.89 6.30
N ILE A 9 -17.85 30.20 5.18
CA ILE A 9 -17.51 28.79 5.04
C ILE A 9 -15.98 28.67 5.02
N ILE A 10 -15.38 28.44 6.19
CA ILE A 10 -13.96 28.09 6.31
C ILE A 10 -13.81 26.68 5.74
N CYS A 11 -13.47 26.61 4.45
CA CYS A 11 -13.19 25.36 3.76
C CYS A 11 -11.83 24.83 4.24
N PHE A 12 -11.83 24.08 5.34
CA PHE A 12 -10.64 23.38 5.83
C PHE A 12 -10.18 22.36 4.78
N LEU A 13 -9.06 22.68 4.11
CA LEU A 13 -8.32 21.78 3.22
C LEU A 13 -7.76 20.60 4.03
N SER A 14 -8.62 19.60 4.23
CA SER A 14 -8.32 18.38 4.97
C SER A 14 -7.23 17.58 4.26
N CYS A 15 -5.99 17.73 4.72
CA CYS A 15 -4.83 17.12 4.09
C CYS A 15 -4.72 15.65 4.51
N VAL A 16 -5.36 14.79 3.73
CA VAL A 16 -5.51 13.36 4.03
C VAL A 16 -4.18 12.60 3.87
N LYS A 17 -3.86 11.76 4.86
CA LYS A 17 -2.62 10.99 4.98
C LYS A 17 -2.93 9.50 4.75
N GLY A 18 -1.96 8.74 4.22
CA GLY A 18 -2.03 7.29 4.03
C GLY A 18 -0.64 6.80 3.63
N ASP A 19 -0.29 5.55 3.90
CA ASP A 19 1.10 5.04 3.89
C ASP A 19 2.00 5.74 4.96
N THR A 20 3.11 5.11 5.37
CA THR A 20 4.09 5.70 6.31
C THR A 20 5.18 6.48 5.57
N PRO A 21 5.87 7.42 6.24
CA PRO A 21 7.06 8.10 5.68
C PRO A 21 8.28 7.21 5.43
N ALA A 22 8.24 5.91 5.75
CA ALA A 22 9.33 5.00 5.46
C ALA A 22 9.44 4.71 3.95
N ASN A 23 10.68 4.63 3.46
CA ASN A 23 11.00 4.28 2.09
C ASN A 23 12.28 3.43 2.04
N CYS A 24 12.18 2.19 2.51
CA CYS A 24 13.28 1.23 2.58
C CYS A 24 13.28 0.29 1.37
N THR A 25 14.44 -0.06 0.84
CA THR A 25 14.56 -1.04 -0.25
C THR A 25 14.62 -2.48 0.27
N TYR A 26 14.60 -3.46 -0.63
CA TYR A 26 14.78 -4.87 -0.29
C TYR A 26 16.15 -5.10 0.36
N GLU A 27 17.19 -4.53 -0.23
CA GLU A 27 18.59 -4.63 0.18
C GLU A 27 18.85 -3.94 1.52
N ASP A 28 18.09 -2.88 1.84
CA ASP A 28 18.12 -2.25 3.16
C ASP A 28 17.62 -3.21 4.25
N ILE A 29 16.63 -4.07 3.95
CA ILE A 29 16.03 -5.02 4.90
C ILE A 29 16.82 -6.35 4.96
N GLU A 30 17.44 -6.80 3.86
CA GLU A 30 18.24 -8.02 3.83
C GLU A 30 19.43 -7.95 4.83
N GLY A 31 19.70 -9.04 5.57
CA GLY A 31 20.79 -9.12 6.54
C GLY A 31 20.40 -9.73 7.89
N GLU A 32 21.28 -9.55 8.88
CA GLU A 32 21.07 -10.05 10.25
C GLU A 32 20.23 -9.07 11.08
N TRP A 33 19.14 -9.57 11.67
CA TRP A 33 18.29 -8.83 12.59
C TRP A 33 18.34 -9.43 14.00
N VAL A 34 18.33 -8.55 15.01
CA VAL A 34 18.10 -8.88 16.41
C VAL A 34 16.71 -8.41 16.77
N PHE A 35 15.87 -9.32 17.26
CA PHE A 35 14.50 -9.05 17.68
C PHE A 35 14.33 -9.28 19.18
N SER A 36 13.52 -8.43 19.80
CA SER A 36 13.14 -8.52 21.21
C SER A 36 11.62 -8.55 21.32
N GLU A 37 11.08 -9.67 21.78
CA GLU A 37 9.64 -9.97 21.86
C GLU A 37 9.21 -10.02 23.33
N GLY A 38 8.02 -9.46 23.61
CA GLY A 38 7.38 -9.57 24.92
C GLY A 38 6.76 -10.94 25.19
N GLU A 39 6.00 -11.04 26.28
CA GLU A 39 5.28 -12.27 26.64
C GLU A 39 4.20 -12.63 25.61
N ARG A 40 4.05 -13.93 25.34
CA ARG A 40 3.20 -14.49 24.27
C ARG A 40 1.79 -14.85 24.72
N GLU A 41 1.30 -14.25 25.80
CA GLU A 41 0.02 -14.62 26.43
C GLU A 41 -1.17 -13.77 25.96
N SER A 42 -0.94 -12.82 25.04
CA SER A 42 -1.98 -11.88 24.64
C SER A 42 -2.87 -12.37 23.48
N THR A 43 -3.93 -11.62 23.24
CA THR A 43 -4.91 -11.85 22.18
C THR A 43 -4.71 -10.88 21.01
N SER A 44 -5.46 -11.06 19.93
CA SER A 44 -5.40 -10.21 18.74
C SER A 44 -5.81 -8.74 18.96
N SER A 45 -6.31 -8.36 20.14
CA SER A 45 -6.62 -6.98 20.49
C SER A 45 -5.45 -6.21 21.10
N ILE A 46 -4.28 -6.83 21.30
CA ILE A 46 -3.10 -6.19 21.91
C ILE A 46 -2.74 -4.84 21.26
N ASP A 47 -2.35 -3.87 22.08
CA ASP A 47 -1.82 -2.61 21.60
C ASP A 47 -0.30 -2.51 21.74
N CYS A 48 0.39 -2.60 20.61
CA CYS A 48 1.84 -2.49 20.53
C CYS A 48 2.33 -1.06 20.29
N SER A 49 1.43 -0.09 20.11
CA SER A 49 1.74 1.29 19.71
C SER A 49 2.87 1.94 20.53
N ASN A 50 2.92 1.67 21.82
CA ASN A 50 3.97 2.13 22.75
C ASN A 50 4.60 0.94 23.52
N PHE A 51 5.11 -0.08 22.82
CA PHE A 51 5.73 -1.23 23.48
C PHE A 51 7.07 -0.87 24.17
N THR A 52 6.99 -0.70 25.49
CA THR A 52 8.11 -0.50 26.44
C THR A 52 8.15 -1.55 27.55
N GLY A 53 7.36 -2.63 27.41
CA GLY A 53 7.22 -3.68 28.40
C GLY A 53 8.45 -4.59 28.55
N PRO A 54 8.43 -5.54 29.51
CA PRO A 54 9.51 -6.50 29.69
C PRO A 54 9.73 -7.33 28.43
N ILE A 55 11.00 -7.57 28.10
CA ILE A 55 11.41 -8.44 27.01
C ILE A 55 11.47 -9.86 27.55
N ALA A 56 10.64 -10.75 27.02
CA ALA A 56 10.63 -12.16 27.40
C ALA A 56 11.66 -12.97 26.59
N ASN A 57 11.80 -12.67 25.30
CA ASN A 57 12.70 -13.37 24.39
C ASN A 57 13.51 -12.39 23.54
N THR A 58 14.80 -12.68 23.36
CA THR A 58 15.65 -12.02 22.34
C THR A 58 16.24 -13.10 21.44
N PHE A 59 16.08 -12.93 20.12
CA PHE A 59 16.50 -13.91 19.12
C PHE A 59 17.05 -13.22 17.87
N LYS A 60 17.79 -13.97 17.05
CA LYS A 60 18.38 -13.50 15.79
C LYS A 60 17.71 -14.17 14.60
N ILE A 61 17.47 -13.41 13.54
CA ILE A 61 17.02 -13.95 12.25
C ILE A 61 17.89 -13.37 11.14
N SER A 62 18.43 -14.27 10.31
CA SER A 62 19.12 -13.96 9.08
C SER A 62 18.12 -13.91 7.92
N LEU A 63 17.91 -12.73 7.35
CA LEU A 63 17.09 -12.51 6.16
C LEU A 63 17.98 -12.55 4.92
N ARG A 64 17.63 -13.39 3.94
CA ARG A 64 18.42 -13.67 2.73
C ARG A 64 17.58 -13.68 1.46
N PHE A 65 18.21 -13.30 0.34
CA PHE A 65 17.67 -13.44 -1.00
C PHE A 65 17.33 -14.91 -1.36
N PRO A 66 16.21 -15.17 -2.07
CA PRO A 66 15.18 -14.23 -2.52
C PRO A 66 14.10 -13.92 -1.48
N ASN A 67 13.86 -14.81 -0.53
CA ASN A 67 12.76 -14.72 0.45
C ASN A 67 12.95 -15.67 1.64
N VAL A 68 14.20 -16.02 1.99
CA VAL A 68 14.51 -17.08 2.97
C VAL A 68 14.93 -16.46 4.30
N ALA A 69 14.35 -16.96 5.40
CA ALA A 69 14.72 -16.59 6.77
C ALA A 69 15.35 -17.79 7.48
N PHE A 70 16.38 -17.56 8.29
CA PHE A 70 16.97 -18.56 9.19
C PHE A 70 17.09 -18.01 10.60
N ASP A 71 16.81 -18.81 11.62
CA ASP A 71 17.08 -18.47 13.02
C ASP A 71 18.41 -19.09 13.52
N SER A 72 18.75 -18.84 14.79
CA SER A 72 19.96 -19.38 15.44
C SER A 72 20.01 -20.90 15.51
N ASP A 73 18.85 -21.56 15.48
CA ASP A 73 18.71 -22.99 15.71
C ASP A 73 18.71 -23.76 14.37
N GLY A 74 18.85 -23.03 13.25
CA GLY A 74 18.86 -23.57 11.90
C GLY A 74 17.48 -23.80 11.30
N ASN A 75 16.39 -23.36 11.96
CA ASN A 75 15.07 -23.45 11.37
C ASN A 75 14.99 -22.56 10.15
N LYS A 76 14.29 -23.04 9.11
CA LYS A 76 14.11 -22.32 7.86
C LYS A 76 12.68 -21.80 7.75
N GLY A 77 12.56 -20.49 7.54
CA GLY A 77 11.32 -19.78 7.27
C GLY A 77 11.39 -18.99 5.96
N PHE A 78 10.40 -18.11 5.79
CA PHE A 78 10.31 -17.19 4.66
C PHE A 78 10.09 -15.76 5.15
N TRP A 79 10.48 -14.78 4.33
CA TRP A 79 10.18 -13.38 4.57
C TRP A 79 9.81 -12.66 3.27
N THR A 80 9.11 -11.54 3.38
CA THR A 80 8.87 -10.62 2.27
C THR A 80 8.91 -9.18 2.75
N ILE A 81 9.49 -8.29 1.94
CA ILE A 81 9.26 -6.86 2.10
C ILE A 81 7.81 -6.53 1.72
N VAL A 82 7.19 -5.62 2.47
CA VAL A 82 5.87 -5.06 2.19
C VAL A 82 6.09 -3.69 1.53
N TYR A 83 6.18 -3.72 0.21
CA TYR A 83 6.55 -2.58 -0.64
C TYR A 83 7.87 -1.93 -0.23
N ASN A 84 7.83 -0.77 0.43
CA ASN A 84 8.96 -0.05 1.01
C ASN A 84 8.72 0.33 2.50
N GLN A 85 7.66 -0.24 3.09
CA GLN A 85 7.02 0.21 4.32
C GLN A 85 7.44 -0.61 5.55
N GLY A 86 7.80 -1.88 5.36
CA GLY A 86 8.00 -2.86 6.43
C GLY A 86 8.21 -4.26 5.85
N PHE A 87 8.10 -5.29 6.67
CA PHE A 87 8.27 -6.68 6.24
C PHE A 87 7.45 -7.67 7.08
N GLU A 88 7.13 -8.83 6.49
CA GLU A 88 6.57 -9.99 7.19
C GLU A 88 7.61 -11.13 7.19
N ILE A 89 7.80 -11.79 8.33
CA ILE A 89 8.59 -13.02 8.48
C ILE A 89 7.67 -14.13 8.99
N VAL A 90 7.78 -15.32 8.41
CA VAL A 90 7.11 -16.55 8.86
C VAL A 90 8.17 -17.62 9.10
N ILE A 91 8.42 -17.95 10.37
CA ILE A 91 9.46 -18.90 10.79
C ILE A 91 9.02 -19.59 12.08
N ASN A 92 9.41 -20.86 12.26
CA ASN A 92 9.13 -21.66 13.47
C ASN A 92 7.68 -21.51 13.99
N TYR A 93 6.70 -21.73 13.11
CA TYR A 93 5.26 -21.62 13.37
C TYR A 93 4.77 -20.27 13.94
N ARG A 94 5.57 -19.20 13.84
CA ARG A 94 5.17 -17.82 14.19
C ARG A 94 5.28 -16.89 12.99
N LYS A 95 4.51 -15.81 13.07
CA LYS A 95 4.53 -14.67 12.15
C LYS A 95 4.99 -13.43 12.89
N TYR A 96 5.72 -12.59 12.19
CA TYR A 96 6.23 -11.30 12.67
C TYR A 96 5.98 -10.26 11.59
N PHE A 97 5.28 -9.18 11.92
CA PHE A 97 5.04 -8.05 11.02
C PHE A 97 5.33 -6.73 11.71
N ALA A 98 6.10 -5.86 11.05
CA ALA A 98 6.38 -4.51 11.52
C ALA A 98 6.61 -3.54 10.36
N PHE A 99 6.35 -2.26 10.63
CA PHE A 99 6.75 -1.15 9.76
C PHE A 99 8.21 -0.76 10.04
N SER A 100 8.93 -0.37 8.99
CA SER A 100 10.27 0.22 9.10
C SER A 100 10.19 1.55 9.85
N TYR A 101 11.22 1.85 10.65
CA TYR A 101 11.23 3.07 11.44
C TYR A 101 11.47 4.32 10.60
N TYR A 102 10.92 5.43 11.07
CA TYR A 102 11.17 6.76 10.53
C TYR A 102 11.20 7.77 11.67
N GLU A 103 12.03 8.81 11.52
CA GLU A 103 12.13 9.91 12.47
C GLU A 103 11.77 11.24 11.81
N LYS A 104 11.18 12.15 12.58
CA LYS A 104 10.79 13.49 12.13
C LYS A 104 11.77 14.50 12.71
N ASN A 105 12.47 15.24 11.86
CA ASN A 105 13.40 16.27 12.32
C ASN A 105 12.68 17.55 12.77
N SER A 106 13.41 18.44 13.44
CA SER A 106 12.88 19.72 13.95
C SER A 106 12.30 20.66 12.89
N LYS A 107 12.63 20.45 11.60
CA LYS A 107 12.08 21.19 10.45
C LYS A 107 10.83 20.54 9.86
N GLY A 108 10.37 19.42 10.42
CA GLY A 108 9.17 18.70 9.98
C GLY A 108 9.39 17.69 8.85
N ASN A 109 10.62 17.49 8.37
CA ASN A 109 10.93 16.48 7.35
C ASN A 109 11.14 15.11 8.00
N PHE A 110 10.79 14.05 7.28
CA PHE A 110 11.01 12.67 7.70
C PHE A 110 12.30 12.09 7.13
N THR A 111 12.96 11.25 7.93
CA THR A 111 14.11 10.43 7.54
C THR A 111 13.77 8.97 7.78
N SER A 112 13.91 8.13 6.75
CA SER A 112 13.74 6.68 6.89
C SER A 112 14.95 6.06 7.60
N ARG A 113 14.71 5.11 8.50
CA ARG A 113 15.72 4.42 9.31
C ARG A 113 15.54 2.92 9.17
N CYS A 114 16.02 2.40 8.05
CA CYS A 114 15.80 1.03 7.62
C CYS A 114 16.63 0.00 8.43
N ASP A 115 17.47 0.48 9.34
CA ASP A 115 18.22 -0.29 10.33
C ASP A 115 17.39 -0.76 11.52
N ARG A 116 16.12 -0.34 11.65
CA ARG A 116 15.24 -0.66 12.78
C ARG A 116 13.75 -0.60 12.41
N ILE A 117 12.90 -1.22 13.23
CA ILE A 117 11.45 -1.22 13.05
C ILE A 117 10.73 -0.38 14.11
N LEU A 118 9.51 0.05 13.79
CA LEU A 118 8.50 0.43 14.79
C LEU A 118 8.05 -0.82 15.57
N PRO A 119 7.45 -0.66 16.77
CA PRO A 119 6.80 -1.74 17.49
C PRO A 119 5.86 -2.54 16.58
N GLY A 120 6.17 -3.83 16.43
CA GLY A 120 5.46 -4.76 15.57
C GLY A 120 4.59 -5.74 16.34
N TRP A 121 3.85 -6.55 15.59
CA TRP A 121 3.01 -7.63 16.09
C TRP A 121 3.60 -8.98 15.72
N SER A 122 3.53 -9.90 16.67
CA SER A 122 3.90 -11.30 16.49
C SER A 122 2.82 -12.21 17.05
N HIS A 123 2.59 -13.34 16.42
CA HIS A 123 1.61 -14.36 16.85
C HIS A 123 1.95 -15.71 16.22
N ASP A 124 1.36 -16.81 16.70
CA ASP A 124 1.51 -18.10 16.01
C ASP A 124 0.70 -18.15 14.71
N VAL A 125 1.01 -19.09 13.82
CA VAL A 125 0.34 -19.22 12.52
C VAL A 125 -1.17 -19.46 12.59
N LEU A 126 -1.71 -19.83 13.76
CA LEU A 126 -3.15 -20.00 13.99
C LEU A 126 -3.83 -18.70 14.47
N GLY A 127 -3.08 -17.61 14.65
CA GLY A 127 -3.59 -16.34 15.15
C GLY A 127 -3.81 -16.33 16.67
N LYS A 128 -3.13 -17.20 17.42
CA LYS A 128 -3.12 -17.22 18.89
C LYS A 128 -1.78 -16.70 19.43
N ASN A 129 -1.70 -16.55 20.75
CA ASN A 129 -0.46 -16.27 21.50
C ASN A 129 0.31 -15.04 20.96
N TRP A 130 -0.34 -13.88 21.06
CA TRP A 130 0.15 -12.61 20.53
C TRP A 130 1.17 -11.97 21.47
N ALA A 131 2.18 -11.34 20.88
CA ALA A 131 3.16 -10.51 21.57
C ALA A 131 3.54 -9.30 20.72
N CYS A 132 3.92 -8.21 21.38
CA CYS A 132 4.60 -7.10 20.73
C CYS A 132 6.10 -7.38 20.61
N TYR A 133 6.75 -6.84 19.58
CA TYR A 133 8.20 -6.98 19.43
C TYR A 133 8.84 -5.73 18.80
N ASN A 134 10.11 -5.51 19.12
CA ASN A 134 10.97 -4.50 18.51
C ASN A 134 12.15 -5.19 17.80
N GLY A 135 12.85 -4.48 16.91
CA GLY A 135 13.94 -5.06 16.13
C GLY A 135 14.90 -4.05 15.52
N HIS A 136 16.15 -4.48 15.35
CA HIS A 136 17.21 -3.71 14.70
C HIS A 136 18.17 -4.64 13.96
N LYS A 137 18.85 -4.11 12.93
CA LYS A 137 19.94 -4.82 12.25
C LYS A 137 21.15 -4.95 13.17
N SER A 138 21.89 -6.04 13.03
CA SER A 138 23.18 -6.21 13.71
C SER A 138 24.20 -5.16 13.23
N GLU A 139 25.16 -4.81 14.07
CA GLU A 139 26.00 -3.59 13.97
C GLU A 139 26.82 -3.45 12.67
N SER A 140 26.95 -4.51 11.87
CA SER A 140 27.80 -4.56 10.67
C SER A 140 27.20 -3.94 9.39
N SER A 141 25.99 -3.36 9.42
CA SER A 141 25.41 -2.68 8.26
C SER A 141 25.29 -1.17 8.48
N TYR A 142 25.97 -0.37 7.66
CA TYR A 142 25.79 1.09 7.61
C TYR A 142 24.29 1.42 7.43
N PRO A 143 23.70 2.29 8.27
CA PRO A 143 22.27 2.57 8.20
C PRO A 143 21.93 3.37 6.93
N SER A 144 21.24 2.75 5.99
CA SER A 144 20.65 3.42 4.83
C SER A 144 19.67 4.50 5.29
N GLN A 145 20.02 5.76 5.07
CA GLN A 145 19.19 6.92 5.36
C GLN A 145 18.69 7.56 4.07
N HIS A 146 17.38 7.46 3.82
CA HIS A 146 16.74 8.09 2.68
C HIS A 146 16.11 9.42 3.09
N SER A 147 16.59 10.52 2.50
CA SER A 147 16.09 11.89 2.71
C SER A 147 15.40 12.41 1.45
N HIS A 148 14.20 12.98 1.60
CA HIS A 148 13.35 13.35 0.47
C HIS A 148 13.37 14.87 0.19
N THR A 149 14.18 15.32 -0.77
CA THR A 149 14.22 16.72 -1.24
C THR A 149 14.12 16.79 -2.76
N GLN A 150 12.92 17.06 -3.28
CA GLN A 150 12.69 17.38 -4.69
C GLN A 150 11.59 18.43 -4.83
N THR A 151 11.91 19.54 -5.51
CA THR A 151 10.99 20.61 -5.88
C THR A 151 10.64 20.49 -7.37
N HIS A 152 9.34 20.47 -7.69
CA HIS A 152 8.89 20.34 -9.08
C HIS A 152 8.41 21.68 -9.65
N LYS A 153 8.90 22.03 -10.83
CA LYS A 153 8.34 23.13 -11.63
C LYS A 153 6.95 22.72 -12.11
N SER A 154 5.93 23.46 -11.68
CA SER A 154 4.53 23.23 -12.08
C SER A 154 4.38 23.30 -13.61
N ARG A 155 3.83 22.24 -14.21
CA ARG A 155 3.30 22.27 -15.59
C ARG A 155 1.80 22.00 -15.50
N LYS A 156 0.99 22.91 -16.05
CA LYS A 156 -0.46 22.74 -16.17
C LYS A 156 -0.73 21.69 -17.25
N LEU A 157 -1.17 20.49 -16.86
CA LEU A 157 -1.54 19.45 -17.83
C LEU A 157 -2.94 19.73 -18.37
N LEU A 158 -3.11 19.68 -19.69
CA LEU A 158 -4.40 19.86 -20.36
C LEU A 158 -5.12 18.51 -20.47
N PHE A 159 -5.81 18.13 -19.39
CA PHE A 159 -6.37 16.79 -19.21
C PHE A 159 -7.54 16.45 -20.16
N GLU A 160 -8.33 17.43 -20.60
CA GLU A 160 -9.51 17.22 -21.48
C GLU A 160 -9.14 16.52 -22.78
N LYS A 161 -7.94 16.76 -23.31
CA LYS A 161 -7.43 16.14 -24.55
C LYS A 161 -7.11 14.65 -24.43
N LEU A 162 -7.17 14.09 -23.22
CA LEU A 162 -6.79 12.69 -22.93
C LEU A 162 -7.99 11.74 -22.82
N ALA A 163 -9.19 12.22 -22.45
CA ALA A 163 -10.37 11.37 -22.29
C ALA A 163 -10.88 10.81 -23.63
N HIS A 164 -10.95 11.67 -24.65
CA HIS A 164 -11.58 11.34 -25.93
C HIS A 164 -10.86 10.19 -26.67
N PRO A 165 -9.50 10.15 -26.81
CA PRO A 165 -8.81 9.03 -27.45
C PRO A 165 -8.88 7.70 -26.70
N ILE A 166 -9.25 7.69 -25.41
CA ILE A 166 -9.45 6.46 -24.63
C ILE A 166 -10.83 5.87 -24.95
N ASN A 167 -11.85 6.73 -25.00
CA ASN A 167 -13.25 6.34 -25.24
C ASN A 167 -13.54 5.91 -26.68
N THR A 168 -12.68 6.24 -27.65
CA THR A 168 -12.81 5.69 -29.02
C THR A 168 -12.37 4.23 -29.12
N VAL A 169 -11.51 3.76 -28.20
CA VAL A 169 -10.97 2.38 -28.19
C VAL A 169 -11.69 1.51 -27.17
N GLN A 170 -12.00 2.06 -25.99
CA GLN A 170 -12.62 1.31 -24.90
C GLN A 170 -14.13 1.16 -25.08
N ARG A 171 -14.64 -0.06 -24.91
CA ARG A 171 -16.08 -0.38 -24.98
C ARG A 171 -16.68 -0.93 -23.68
N SER A 172 -15.85 -1.31 -22.70
CA SER A 172 -16.30 -1.95 -21.45
C SER A 172 -16.36 -1.02 -20.23
N TRP A 173 -16.08 0.26 -20.43
CA TRP A 173 -16.22 1.38 -19.49
C TRP A 173 -16.00 2.71 -20.21
N THR A 174 -16.52 3.80 -19.65
CA THR A 174 -16.30 5.16 -20.20
C THR A 174 -15.36 5.94 -19.30
N ALA A 175 -14.24 6.42 -19.83
CA ALA A 175 -13.34 7.35 -19.16
C ALA A 175 -14.03 8.71 -19.01
N THR A 176 -14.24 9.18 -17.79
CA THR A 176 -14.73 10.55 -17.53
C THR A 176 -13.94 11.24 -16.44
N MET A 177 -13.83 12.56 -16.52
CA MET A 177 -13.02 13.36 -15.60
C MET A 177 -13.73 13.60 -14.28
N TYR A 178 -12.98 13.50 -13.17
CA TYR A 178 -13.42 13.94 -11.84
C TYR A 178 -13.34 15.48 -11.73
N PRO A 179 -14.46 16.21 -11.58
CA PRO A 179 -14.43 17.69 -11.58
C PRO A 179 -13.59 18.29 -10.45
N ASN A 180 -13.58 17.66 -9.27
CA ASN A 180 -12.77 18.06 -8.12
C ASN A 180 -11.26 17.87 -8.31
N LEU A 181 -10.81 17.19 -9.37
CA LEU A 181 -9.38 17.02 -9.68
C LEU A 181 -8.85 18.02 -10.73
N LEU A 182 -9.74 18.72 -11.47
CA LEU A 182 -9.35 19.65 -12.54
C LEU A 182 -8.47 20.83 -12.07
N ASN A 183 -8.73 21.31 -10.84
CA ASN A 183 -8.04 22.46 -10.26
C ASN A 183 -6.90 22.08 -9.30
N VAL A 184 -6.58 20.78 -9.18
CA VAL A 184 -5.51 20.30 -8.30
C VAL A 184 -4.16 20.46 -9.01
N SER A 185 -3.13 20.96 -8.31
CA SER A 185 -1.81 21.17 -8.91
C SER A 185 -1.17 19.84 -9.34
N LEU A 186 -0.29 19.87 -10.35
CA LEU A 186 0.40 18.65 -10.79
C LEU A 186 1.24 18.02 -9.66
N ASP A 187 1.84 18.83 -8.78
CA ASP A 187 2.53 18.34 -7.59
C ASP A 187 1.55 17.66 -6.62
N ALA A 188 0.34 18.21 -6.44
CA ALA A 188 -0.72 17.60 -5.62
C ALA A 188 -1.41 16.38 -6.28
N LEU A 189 -1.24 16.16 -7.59
CA LEU A 189 -1.70 15.00 -8.38
C LEU A 189 -0.62 13.92 -8.64
N ILE A 190 0.66 14.28 -8.57
CA ILE A 190 1.77 13.35 -8.38
C ILE A 190 1.77 12.90 -6.92
N LYS A 191 1.47 13.84 -6.01
CA LYS A 191 0.89 13.52 -4.72
C LYS A 191 -0.53 12.95 -4.90
N ARG A 192 -1.12 12.30 -3.90
CA ARG A 192 -2.24 11.32 -4.08
C ARG A 192 -1.90 10.06 -4.93
N ALA A 193 -1.01 10.13 -5.93
CA ALA A 193 -0.68 9.06 -6.88
C ALA A 193 0.64 8.30 -6.59
N GLY A 194 0.86 7.82 -5.36
CA GLY A 194 2.12 7.21 -4.92
C GLY A 194 3.35 8.13 -4.77
N GLY A 195 3.42 9.24 -5.50
CA GLY A 195 4.46 10.26 -5.34
C GLY A 195 5.47 10.17 -6.47
N LEU A 196 6.75 10.31 -6.14
CA LEU A 196 7.83 10.06 -7.10
C LEU A 196 8.14 8.58 -7.13
N LYS A 197 8.29 8.03 -8.34
CA LYS A 197 8.69 6.63 -8.52
C LYS A 197 9.99 6.37 -7.78
N SER A 198 10.06 5.24 -7.09
CA SER A 198 11.31 4.74 -6.51
C SER A 198 12.40 4.76 -7.58
N ARG A 199 13.55 5.38 -7.24
CA ARG A 199 14.69 5.56 -8.14
C ARG A 199 15.55 4.28 -8.18
N ILE A 200 14.93 3.15 -8.52
CA ILE A 200 15.65 1.92 -8.81
C ILE A 200 16.49 2.17 -10.08
N SER A 201 17.77 2.47 -9.89
CA SER A 201 18.68 2.94 -10.94
C SER A 201 18.86 1.92 -12.07
N ARG A 202 18.71 0.63 -11.75
CA ARG A 202 18.68 -0.49 -12.68
C ARG A 202 17.58 -1.47 -12.23
N PRO A 203 16.38 -1.46 -12.83
CA PRO A 203 15.40 -2.50 -12.54
C PRO A 203 15.99 -3.87 -12.93
N PRO A 204 15.74 -4.94 -12.16
CA PRO A 204 16.26 -6.26 -12.48
C PRO A 204 15.77 -6.72 -13.85
N LEU A 205 16.65 -7.37 -14.61
CA LEU A 205 16.28 -7.95 -15.91
C LEU A 205 15.18 -8.99 -15.71
N THR A 206 14.23 -9.04 -16.65
CA THR A 206 13.16 -10.04 -16.62
C THR A 206 13.77 -11.44 -16.66
N ALA A 207 13.45 -12.28 -15.67
CA ALA A 207 13.95 -13.65 -15.63
C ALA A 207 13.57 -14.42 -16.92
N PRO A 208 14.47 -15.26 -17.47
CA PRO A 208 14.20 -15.99 -18.70
C PRO A 208 13.02 -16.95 -18.50
N VAL A 209 12.07 -16.91 -19.43
CA VAL A 209 10.88 -17.77 -19.39
C VAL A 209 11.28 -19.22 -19.66
N HIS A 210 11.19 -20.06 -18.62
CA HIS A 210 11.53 -21.47 -18.71
C HIS A 210 10.51 -22.23 -19.58
N ARG A 211 10.93 -23.36 -20.19
CA ARG A 211 10.07 -24.17 -21.07
C ARG A 211 8.75 -24.58 -20.41
N ASP A 212 8.79 -24.91 -19.13
CA ASP A 212 7.60 -25.27 -18.35
C ASP A 212 6.63 -24.11 -18.14
N ILE A 213 7.13 -22.90 -17.86
CA ILE A 213 6.29 -21.70 -17.76
C ILE A 213 5.63 -21.39 -19.11
N LYS A 214 6.35 -21.56 -20.22
CA LYS A 214 5.78 -21.42 -21.57
C LYS A 214 4.68 -22.46 -21.84
N ARG A 215 4.88 -23.72 -21.41
CA ARG A 215 3.90 -24.80 -21.51
C ARG A 215 2.65 -24.51 -20.67
N ILE A 216 2.80 -24.11 -19.41
CA ILE A 216 1.67 -23.73 -18.54
C ILE A 216 0.91 -22.54 -19.13
N ALA A 217 1.62 -21.51 -19.61
CA ALA A 217 0.99 -20.35 -20.25
C ALA A 217 0.16 -20.73 -21.49
N SER A 218 0.59 -21.73 -22.27
CA SER A 218 -0.17 -22.21 -23.44
C SER A 218 -1.45 -23.00 -23.10
N GLN A 219 -1.64 -23.38 -21.83
CA GLN A 219 -2.87 -24.02 -21.34
C GLN A 219 -3.89 -23.00 -20.80
N LEU A 220 -3.51 -21.73 -20.67
CA LEU A 220 -4.41 -20.67 -20.24
C LEU A 220 -5.25 -20.14 -21.42
N PRO A 221 -6.48 -19.67 -21.19
CA PRO A 221 -7.27 -19.03 -22.23
C PRO A 221 -6.62 -17.72 -22.70
N VAL A 222 -6.75 -17.42 -24.00
CA VAL A 222 -6.20 -16.20 -24.63
C VAL A 222 -6.78 -14.92 -24.01
N GLU A 223 -8.06 -14.96 -23.65
CA GLU A 223 -8.75 -13.89 -22.93
C GLU A 223 -9.49 -14.46 -21.72
N PHE A 224 -9.56 -13.68 -20.64
CA PHE A 224 -10.24 -14.07 -19.42
C PHE A 224 -10.81 -12.84 -18.70
N ASP A 225 -12.09 -12.90 -18.32
CA ASP A 225 -12.76 -11.83 -17.57
C ASP A 225 -13.68 -12.46 -16.51
N TRP A 226 -13.39 -12.22 -15.22
CA TRP A 226 -14.24 -12.70 -14.11
C TRP A 226 -15.67 -12.13 -14.15
N ARG A 227 -15.92 -11.07 -14.93
CA ARG A 227 -17.26 -10.51 -15.15
C ARG A 227 -18.09 -11.32 -16.15
N ASN A 228 -17.45 -12.20 -16.94
CA ASN A 228 -18.10 -13.02 -17.95
C ASN A 228 -17.36 -14.38 -18.11
N VAL A 229 -17.48 -15.24 -17.11
CA VAL A 229 -17.09 -16.65 -17.23
C VAL A 229 -18.29 -17.42 -17.74
N LYS A 230 -18.36 -17.64 -19.06
CA LYS A 230 -19.48 -18.32 -19.75
C LYS A 230 -20.86 -17.70 -19.44
N GLY A 231 -20.97 -16.38 -19.44
CA GLY A 231 -22.18 -15.62 -19.10
C GLY A 231 -22.35 -15.32 -17.61
N VAL A 232 -21.49 -15.86 -16.73
CA VAL A 232 -21.59 -15.66 -15.27
C VAL A 232 -20.61 -14.59 -14.79
N ASN A 233 -21.12 -13.62 -14.02
CA ASN A 233 -20.34 -12.58 -13.36
C ASN A 233 -19.98 -13.00 -11.93
N TYR A 234 -18.69 -12.94 -11.57
CA TYR A 234 -18.17 -13.21 -10.24
C TYR A 234 -17.60 -11.98 -9.52
N VAL A 235 -17.63 -10.80 -10.13
CA VAL A 235 -17.09 -9.55 -9.56
C VAL A 235 -18.20 -8.74 -8.88
N SER A 236 -17.89 -8.09 -7.76
CA SER A 236 -18.81 -7.17 -7.08
C SER A 236 -19.01 -5.85 -7.85
N PRO A 237 -20.12 -5.12 -7.62
CA PRO A 237 -20.34 -3.82 -8.26
C PRO A 237 -19.21 -2.82 -7.96
N VAL A 238 -18.93 -1.93 -8.92
CA VAL A 238 -17.95 -0.85 -8.75
C VAL A 238 -18.41 0.07 -7.61
N LYS A 239 -17.52 0.32 -6.65
CA LYS A 239 -17.75 1.21 -5.50
C LYS A 239 -16.91 2.49 -5.65
N ASN A 240 -17.32 3.56 -4.97
CA ASN A 240 -16.59 4.84 -4.97
C ASN A 240 -15.94 5.10 -3.60
N GLN A 241 -14.62 5.31 -3.57
CA GLN A 241 -13.86 5.63 -2.35
C GLN A 241 -13.94 7.10 -1.93
N GLY A 242 -14.50 7.98 -2.78
CA GLY A 242 -14.58 9.41 -2.51
C GLY A 242 -13.18 10.06 -2.48
N GLU A 243 -13.00 11.06 -1.61
CA GLU A 243 -11.71 11.77 -1.44
C GLU A 243 -10.77 11.06 -0.44
N CYS A 244 -11.28 10.05 0.25
CA CYS A 244 -10.51 9.12 1.07
C CYS A 244 -9.65 8.22 0.16
N GLY A 245 -8.34 8.20 0.35
CA GLY A 245 -7.44 7.30 -0.38
C GLY A 245 -7.43 5.86 0.12
N SER A 246 -8.58 5.33 0.55
CA SER A 246 -8.81 3.93 0.97
C SER A 246 -8.71 2.90 -0.16
N CYS A 247 -7.96 3.20 -1.21
CA CYS A 247 -7.72 2.34 -2.37
C CYS A 247 -7.27 0.92 -1.99
N TYR A 248 -6.44 0.79 -0.96
CA TYR A 248 -6.00 -0.48 -0.40
C TYR A 248 -7.16 -1.30 0.18
N ALA A 249 -8.08 -0.66 0.91
CA ALA A 249 -9.25 -1.31 1.50
C ALA A 249 -10.25 -1.73 0.42
N PHE A 250 -10.53 -0.85 -0.55
CA PHE A 250 -11.45 -1.15 -1.65
C PHE A 250 -10.93 -2.29 -2.54
N SER A 251 -9.64 -2.29 -2.90
CA SER A 251 -9.03 -3.35 -3.73
C SER A 251 -8.95 -4.69 -2.99
N SER A 252 -8.54 -4.69 -1.71
CA SER A 252 -8.50 -5.89 -0.87
C SER A 252 -9.87 -6.54 -0.72
N LEU A 253 -10.90 -5.74 -0.42
CA LEU A 253 -12.26 -6.27 -0.22
C LEU A 253 -12.92 -6.69 -1.53
N ALA A 254 -12.74 -5.97 -2.64
CA ALA A 254 -13.26 -6.39 -3.94
C ALA A 254 -12.65 -7.73 -4.39
N MET A 255 -11.38 -7.99 -4.08
CA MET A 255 -10.75 -9.29 -4.29
C MET A 255 -11.42 -10.38 -3.44
N LEU A 256 -11.63 -10.15 -2.14
CA LEU A 256 -12.25 -11.13 -1.24
C LEU A 256 -13.70 -11.42 -1.61
N GLU A 257 -14.51 -10.39 -1.91
CA GLU A 257 -15.87 -10.53 -2.41
C GLU A 257 -15.95 -11.38 -3.68
N SER A 258 -15.03 -11.12 -4.63
CA SER A 258 -14.96 -11.89 -5.87
C SER A 258 -14.53 -13.34 -5.62
N ARG A 259 -13.53 -13.57 -4.75
CA ARG A 259 -13.09 -14.93 -4.37
C ARG A 259 -14.19 -15.72 -3.65
N LEU A 260 -14.97 -15.09 -2.78
CA LEU A 260 -16.13 -15.72 -2.14
C LEU A 260 -17.20 -16.11 -3.16
N ARG A 261 -17.50 -15.23 -4.12
CA ARG A 261 -18.42 -15.56 -5.23
C ARG A 261 -17.90 -16.72 -6.08
N ILE A 262 -16.61 -16.78 -6.39
CA ILE A 262 -16.00 -17.88 -7.15
C ILE A 262 -16.13 -19.19 -6.35
N MET A 263 -15.64 -19.20 -5.10
CA MET A 263 -15.60 -20.38 -4.24
C MET A 263 -16.99 -20.96 -3.94
N THR A 264 -17.99 -20.10 -3.75
CA THR A 264 -19.36 -20.50 -3.41
C THR A 264 -20.29 -20.61 -4.62
N ASN A 265 -19.74 -20.54 -5.84
CA ASN A 265 -20.47 -20.44 -7.11
C ASN A 265 -21.66 -19.47 -7.06
N ASN A 266 -21.38 -18.23 -6.64
CA ASN A 266 -22.33 -17.12 -6.49
C ASN A 266 -23.46 -17.33 -5.44
N THR A 267 -23.43 -18.38 -4.63
CA THR A 267 -24.41 -18.54 -3.53
C THR A 267 -24.18 -17.53 -2.40
N LEU A 268 -22.92 -17.15 -2.12
CA LEU A 268 -22.58 -16.09 -1.15
C LEU A 268 -22.13 -14.81 -1.87
N LYS A 269 -22.92 -13.73 -1.73
CA LYS A 269 -22.66 -12.41 -2.32
C LYS A 269 -22.59 -11.33 -1.24
N VAL A 270 -21.55 -11.37 -0.41
CA VAL A 270 -21.30 -10.34 0.62
C VAL A 270 -20.88 -9.00 0.00
N ASN A 271 -21.12 -7.93 0.77
CA ASN A 271 -20.59 -6.58 0.56
C ASN A 271 -19.83 -6.20 1.84
N LEU A 272 -18.50 -6.29 1.79
CA LEU A 272 -17.62 -6.07 2.92
C LEU A 272 -17.36 -4.57 3.11
N SER A 273 -17.18 -4.12 4.35
CA SER A 273 -17.02 -2.70 4.73
C SER A 273 -15.58 -2.22 4.58
N PRO A 274 -15.26 -1.32 3.62
CA PRO A 274 -13.93 -0.72 3.54
C PRO A 274 -13.68 0.25 4.70
N GLN A 275 -14.75 0.81 5.28
CA GLN A 275 -14.66 1.76 6.38
C GLN A 275 -14.17 1.11 7.67
N ASP A 276 -14.45 -0.18 7.87
CA ASP A 276 -13.91 -0.93 9.03
C ASP A 276 -12.39 -1.01 8.97
N ILE A 277 -11.81 -1.37 7.80
CA ILE A 277 -10.36 -1.34 7.60
C ILE A 277 -9.82 0.09 7.83
N VAL A 278 -10.46 1.11 7.27
CA VAL A 278 -10.01 2.51 7.38
C VAL A 278 -10.03 3.03 8.82
N SER A 279 -11.02 2.66 9.62
CA SER A 279 -11.18 3.14 11.00
C SER A 279 -10.43 2.31 12.04
N CYS A 280 -10.35 0.99 11.85
CA CYS A 280 -9.97 0.04 12.90
C CYS A 280 -8.59 -0.62 12.70
N SER A 281 -8.11 -0.73 11.46
CA SER A 281 -6.88 -1.48 11.17
C SER A 281 -5.61 -0.77 11.63
N LYS A 282 -4.82 -1.43 12.50
CA LYS A 282 -3.46 -0.99 12.88
C LYS A 282 -2.41 -1.29 11.80
N TYR A 283 -2.73 -2.14 10.81
CA TYR A 283 -1.83 -2.55 9.73
C TYR A 283 -1.89 -1.64 8.48
N SER A 284 -2.59 -0.52 8.60
CA SER A 284 -2.74 0.44 7.50
C SER A 284 -2.94 1.84 8.06
N GLN A 285 -2.43 2.84 7.35
CA GLN A 285 -2.59 4.23 7.77
C GLN A 285 -3.99 4.68 7.34
N ALA A 286 -4.84 4.90 8.35
CA ALA A 286 -6.14 5.51 8.18
C ALA A 286 -6.02 6.87 7.49
N THR A 287 -7.01 7.18 6.66
CA THR A 287 -7.21 8.54 6.17
C THR A 287 -7.61 9.46 7.30
N LEU A 288 -6.63 10.16 7.88
CA LEU A 288 -6.86 11.19 8.90
C LEU A 288 -7.62 12.39 8.31
N SER A 289 -8.95 12.27 8.22
CA SER A 289 -9.85 13.41 8.34
C SER A 289 -9.85 13.85 9.80
N LEU A 290 -9.24 15.00 10.07
CA LEU A 290 -9.20 15.59 11.41
C LEU A 290 -10.58 16.19 11.76
N THR A 291 -11.49 15.34 12.26
CA THR A 291 -12.78 15.77 12.82
C THR A 291 -13.02 15.25 14.24
N ASP A 292 -12.03 14.59 14.87
CA ASP A 292 -12.10 14.19 16.27
C ASP A 292 -10.91 14.76 17.05
N SER A 293 -11.16 15.87 17.74
CA SER A 293 -10.19 16.62 18.53
C SER A 293 -10.24 16.16 19.99
N SER A 294 -9.64 15.01 20.29
CA SER A 294 -9.53 14.51 21.68
C SER A 294 -8.29 13.66 21.98
N ASP A 295 -7.68 12.98 21.00
CA ASP A 295 -6.48 12.15 21.20
C ASP A 295 -5.18 12.85 20.73
N ASN A 296 -4.39 13.32 21.69
CA ASN A 296 -3.16 14.08 21.46
C ASN A 296 -1.93 13.20 21.10
N THR A 297 -2.11 11.89 20.88
CA THR A 297 -1.00 10.97 20.58
C THR A 297 -0.76 10.70 19.08
N ARG A 298 -1.69 11.08 18.19
CA ARG A 298 -1.64 10.72 16.75
C ARG A 298 -1.06 11.81 15.82
N GLN A 299 0.12 12.34 16.15
CA GLN A 299 0.79 13.39 15.33
C GLN A 299 1.61 12.88 14.13
N GLY A 300 1.01 12.04 13.29
CA GLY A 300 1.52 11.80 11.92
C GLY A 300 1.22 13.01 11.02
N HIS A 301 2.18 13.47 10.20
CA HIS A 301 1.98 14.56 9.23
C HIS A 301 2.48 14.16 7.82
N GLN A 302 1.57 14.24 6.83
CA GLN A 302 1.79 14.12 5.37
C GLN A 302 2.33 12.79 4.79
N ILE A 303 2.03 12.61 3.49
CA ILE A 303 2.54 11.60 2.53
C ILE A 303 1.85 10.20 2.50
N GLN A 304 0.62 10.19 1.98
CA GLN A 304 0.20 9.57 0.70
C GLN A 304 0.29 8.05 0.30
N TYR A 305 -0.90 7.59 -0.15
CA TYR A 305 -1.30 6.35 -0.86
C TYR A 305 -0.51 5.87 -2.10
N HIS A 306 -0.34 4.55 -2.24
CA HIS A 306 0.32 3.95 -3.42
C HIS A 306 -0.41 2.81 -4.20
N GLN A 307 -1.54 2.24 -3.75
CA GLN A 307 -1.96 0.90 -4.24
C GLN A 307 -2.75 0.81 -5.59
N ASN A 308 -3.53 1.81 -6.00
CA ASN A 308 -4.36 1.69 -7.24
C ASN A 308 -3.57 1.71 -8.57
N LEU A 309 -2.32 2.17 -8.58
CA LEU A 309 -1.57 2.43 -9.80
C LEU A 309 -1.09 1.17 -10.54
N LEU A 310 -0.78 0.09 -9.81
CA LEU A 310 -0.24 -1.14 -10.41
C LEU A 310 -1.32 -1.92 -11.19
N ILE A 311 -2.52 -2.08 -10.62
CA ILE A 311 -3.63 -2.79 -11.24
C ILE A 311 -4.10 -2.07 -12.52
N ILE A 312 -4.30 -0.75 -12.44
CA ILE A 312 -4.72 0.05 -13.60
C ILE A 312 -3.63 0.07 -14.69
N SER A 313 -2.35 0.19 -14.31
CA SER A 313 -1.23 0.11 -15.27
C SER A 313 -1.13 -1.26 -15.95
N PHE A 314 -1.45 -2.36 -15.26
CA PHE A 314 -1.40 -3.70 -15.82
C PHE A 314 -2.56 -3.94 -16.81
N LEU A 315 -3.78 -3.58 -16.43
CA LEU A 315 -4.98 -3.70 -17.28
C LEU A 315 -4.89 -2.84 -18.56
N LEU A 316 -4.26 -1.67 -18.49
CA LEU A 316 -4.10 -0.78 -19.65
C LEU A 316 -2.91 -1.16 -20.55
N ARG A 317 -1.82 -1.72 -20.00
CA ARG A 317 -0.69 -2.24 -20.80
C ARG A 317 -1.10 -3.36 -21.75
N LEU A 318 -2.13 -4.14 -21.40
CA LEU A 318 -2.62 -5.26 -22.21
C LEU A 318 -3.58 -4.85 -23.34
N ARG A 319 -4.04 -3.57 -23.41
CA ARG A 319 -5.05 -3.13 -24.38
C ARG A 319 -4.71 -1.88 -25.20
N LEU A 320 -3.59 -1.20 -24.95
CA LEU A 320 -3.26 0.07 -25.64
C LEU A 320 -1.98 -0.01 -26.50
N PRO A 321 -1.96 0.62 -27.70
CA PRO A 321 -0.77 0.73 -28.55
C PRO A 321 0.42 1.42 -27.86
N THR A 322 1.63 1.03 -28.25
CA THR A 322 2.89 1.39 -27.59
C THR A 322 3.12 2.91 -27.40
N GLN A 323 2.64 3.74 -28.33
CA GLN A 323 2.69 5.21 -28.19
C GLN A 323 1.80 5.73 -27.05
N GLN A 324 0.58 5.20 -26.88
CA GLN A 324 -0.30 5.63 -25.79
C GLN A 324 0.17 5.12 -24.42
N GLN A 325 0.87 3.97 -24.38
CA GLN A 325 1.49 3.48 -23.14
C GLN A 325 2.51 4.47 -22.55
N GLN A 326 3.09 5.39 -23.34
CA GLN A 326 3.98 6.44 -22.81
C GLN A 326 3.24 7.53 -22.03
N LEU A 327 1.99 7.86 -22.38
CA LEU A 327 1.18 8.86 -21.67
C LEU A 327 0.80 8.37 -20.26
N PHE A 328 0.38 7.10 -20.16
CA PHE A 328 0.09 6.43 -18.88
C PHE A 328 1.34 6.20 -18.00
N ARG A 329 2.57 6.48 -18.45
CA ARG A 329 3.77 6.43 -17.60
C ARG A 329 3.88 7.63 -16.64
N GLN A 330 3.09 8.69 -16.81
CA GLN A 330 3.06 9.82 -15.88
C GLN A 330 2.24 9.43 -14.64
N SER A 331 2.81 9.60 -13.43
CA SER A 331 2.27 9.00 -12.19
C SER A 331 0.83 9.41 -11.87
N ALA A 332 0.41 10.63 -12.22
CA ALA A 332 -0.93 11.16 -11.95
C ALA A 332 -2.06 10.56 -12.82
N PHE A 333 -1.76 9.91 -13.95
CA PHE A 333 -2.74 9.63 -15.01
C PHE A 333 -3.96 8.79 -14.54
N PRO A 334 -3.81 7.71 -13.73
CA PRO A 334 -4.93 6.86 -13.34
C PRO A 334 -5.92 7.48 -12.35
N LEU A 335 -5.56 8.55 -11.63
CA LEU A 335 -6.46 9.19 -10.65
C LEU A 335 -7.62 9.96 -11.30
N LEU A 336 -7.45 10.34 -12.57
CA LEU A 336 -8.26 11.39 -13.21
C LEU A 336 -9.48 10.84 -13.96
N PHE A 337 -9.55 9.53 -14.15
CA PHE A 337 -10.58 8.88 -14.95
C PHE A 337 -11.47 7.98 -14.08
N LYS A 338 -12.71 8.40 -13.91
CA LYS A 338 -13.76 7.51 -13.41
C LYS A 338 -14.06 6.47 -14.49
N VAL A 339 -14.22 5.24 -14.05
CA VAL A 339 -14.75 4.09 -14.81
C VAL A 339 -16.23 4.00 -14.44
N ASN A 340 -17.11 4.38 -15.37
CA ASN A 340 -18.55 4.07 -15.30
C ASN A 340 -18.80 2.68 -15.91
#